data_AF-A0A0G0CV81-F1
#
_entry.id   AF-A0A0G0CV81-F1
#
_cell.length_a   1.000
_cell.length_b   1.000
_cell.length_c   1.000
_cell.angle_alpha   90.00
_cell.angle_beta   90.00
_cell.angle_gamma   90.00
#
_symmetry.space_group_name_H-M   'P 1'
#
loop_
_entity.id
_entity.type
_entity.pdbx_description
1 polymer ?
#
loop_
_entity_poly.entity_id
_entity_poly.type
_entity_poly.pdbx_seq_one_letter_code
_entity_poly.pdbx_strand_id
1 'polypeptide(L)'
;MDETRKKIIIISSIGIAVLILIVTLVVVFSGKKNNSTETPPKILEPLPIADRNFIKNVEGTINHIDLNTVVMTTNTGRRLNLTFSKKGVSFMKQQKQEDGNILLTKIGLLDIAENQEANIQYDSETDEAMLIVVK
;
A
#
# COMPACT_ATOMS: atom_id res chain seq x y z
N MET A 1 22.31 -48.63 28.69
CA MET A 1 22.11 -47.17 28.51
C MET A 1 22.21 -46.54 29.88
N ASP A 2 23.27 -45.75 30.06
CA ASP A 2 23.75 -45.17 31.32
C ASP A 2 22.69 -44.29 32.01
N GLU A 3 22.53 -44.41 33.33
CA GLU A 3 21.51 -43.69 34.12
C GLU A 3 21.63 -42.16 33.96
N THR A 4 22.84 -41.69 33.71
CA THR A 4 23.13 -40.27 33.46
C THR A 4 22.44 -39.74 32.20
N ARG A 5 22.30 -40.58 31.17
CA ARG A 5 21.60 -40.19 29.92
C ARG A 5 20.08 -40.22 30.05
N LYS A 6 19.52 -41.05 30.95
CA LYS A 6 18.07 -41.04 31.22
C LYS A 6 17.62 -39.76 31.92
N LYS A 7 18.42 -39.21 32.84
CA LYS A 7 18.08 -37.96 33.56
C LYS A 7 18.03 -36.72 32.67
N ILE A 8 18.89 -36.63 31.65
CA ILE A 8 18.95 -35.48 30.74
C ILE A 8 17.71 -35.41 29.83
N ILE A 9 17.20 -36.57 29.37
CA ILE A 9 16.03 -36.62 28.48
C ILE A 9 14.75 -36.20 29.23
N ILE A 10 14.62 -36.58 30.49
CA ILE A 10 13.43 -36.25 31.30
C ILE A 10 13.35 -34.74 31.58
N ILE A 11 14.48 -34.10 31.92
CA ILE A 11 14.51 -32.63 32.18
C ILE A 11 14.19 -31.84 30.91
N SER A 12 14.66 -32.28 29.74
CA SER A 12 14.36 -31.62 28.46
C SER A 12 12.88 -31.73 28.07
N SER A 13 12.25 -32.89 28.31
CA SER A 13 10.83 -33.10 28.00
C SER A 13 9.87 -32.31 28.89
N ILE A 14 10.21 -32.12 30.18
CA ILE A 14 9.42 -31.33 31.12
C ILE A 14 9.50 -29.83 30.76
N GLY A 15 10.67 -29.33 30.35
CA GLY A 15 10.84 -27.93 29.93
C GLY A 15 9.99 -27.55 28.72
N ILE A 16 9.84 -28.45 27.74
CA ILE A 16 9.03 -28.21 26.54
C ILE A 16 7.53 -28.21 26.88
N ALA A 17 7.06 -29.12 27.75
CA ALA A 17 5.66 -29.18 28.14
C ALA A 17 5.20 -27.92 28.90
N VAL A 18 6.04 -27.36 29.78
CA VAL A 18 5.76 -26.10 30.49
C VAL A 18 5.72 -24.92 29.53
N LEU A 19 6.60 -24.88 28.52
CA LEU A 19 6.63 -23.80 27.54
C LEU A 19 5.36 -23.77 26.68
N ILE A 20 4.87 -24.93 26.23
CA ILE A 20 3.63 -25.03 25.43
C ILE A 20 2.41 -24.56 26.26
N LEU A 21 2.35 -24.94 27.54
CA LEU A 21 1.24 -24.57 28.42
C LEU A 21 1.15 -23.04 28.63
N ILE A 22 2.29 -22.36 28.79
CA ILE A 22 2.36 -20.90 28.95
C ILE A 22 1.89 -20.19 27.66
N VAL A 23 2.32 -20.67 26.48
CA VAL A 23 1.90 -20.07 25.20
C VAL A 23 0.39 -20.21 24.99
N THR A 24 -0.21 -21.37 25.32
CA THR A 24 -1.68 -21.52 25.24
C THR A 24 -2.43 -20.64 26.23
N LEU A 25 -1.91 -20.43 27.45
CA LEU A 25 -2.54 -19.54 28.43
C LEU A 25 -2.54 -18.06 27.98
N VAL A 26 -1.47 -17.59 27.32
CA VAL A 26 -1.41 -16.22 26.75
C VAL A 26 -2.40 -16.04 25.60
N VAL A 27 -2.60 -17.07 24.76
CA VAL A 27 -3.55 -17.02 23.65
C VAL A 27 -5.01 -17.08 24.16
N VAL A 28 -5.28 -17.84 25.23
CA VAL A 28 -6.65 -17.98 25.77
C VAL A 28 -7.05 -16.80 26.67
N PHE A 29 -6.12 -16.14 27.37
CA PHE A 29 -6.44 -14.93 28.16
C PHE A 29 -6.54 -13.64 27.33
N SER A 30 -6.14 -13.67 26.06
CA SER A 30 -6.30 -12.52 25.14
C SER A 30 -7.61 -12.58 24.36
N GLY A 31 -8.51 -13.48 24.74
CA GLY A 31 -9.84 -13.65 24.17
C GLY A 31 -10.95 -12.92 24.95
N LYS A 32 -11.22 -11.68 24.53
CA LYS A 32 -12.57 -11.08 24.38
C LYS A 32 -13.23 -10.41 25.61
N LYS A 33 -13.22 -9.07 25.60
CA LYS A 33 -14.43 -8.25 25.76
C LYS A 33 -14.33 -6.99 24.92
N ASN A 34 -15.40 -6.75 24.18
CA ASN A 34 -15.53 -5.80 23.10
C ASN A 34 -15.87 -4.44 23.71
N ASN A 35 -14.97 -3.47 23.57
CA ASN A 35 -15.37 -2.08 23.41
C ASN A 35 -14.80 -1.67 22.05
N SER A 36 -15.66 -1.53 21.05
CA SER A 36 -15.38 -0.70 19.89
C SER A 36 -15.25 0.73 20.41
N THR A 37 -14.06 1.09 20.84
CA THR A 37 -13.58 2.44 20.60
C THR A 37 -13.00 2.35 19.20
N GLU A 38 -13.79 2.76 18.21
CA GLU A 38 -13.24 3.20 16.94
C GLU A 38 -12.17 4.23 17.28
N THR A 39 -10.90 3.83 17.28
CA THR A 39 -9.83 4.80 17.10
C THR A 39 -10.19 5.51 15.81
N PRO A 40 -10.49 6.83 15.85
CA PRO A 40 -10.76 7.57 14.63
C PRO A 40 -9.60 7.25 13.66
N PRO A 41 -9.90 7.05 12.36
CA PRO A 41 -8.90 6.68 11.38
C PRO A 41 -7.71 7.60 11.61
N LYS A 42 -6.56 7.02 11.98
CA LYS A 42 -5.34 7.78 12.13
C LYS A 42 -5.13 8.41 10.76
N ILE A 43 -5.47 9.69 10.66
CA ILE A 43 -5.15 10.51 9.50
C ILE A 43 -3.66 10.28 9.35
N LEU A 44 -3.28 9.54 8.30
CA LEU A 44 -1.89 9.40 7.94
C LEU A 44 -1.43 10.84 7.77
N GLU A 45 -0.63 11.32 8.72
CA GLU A 45 0.07 12.57 8.54
C GLU A 45 0.72 12.46 7.15
N PRO A 46 0.41 13.36 6.22
CA PRO A 46 1.03 13.32 4.91
C PRO A 46 2.52 13.25 5.15
N LEU A 47 3.15 12.17 4.65
CA LEU A 47 4.60 12.02 4.66
C LEU A 47 5.18 13.38 4.29
N PRO A 48 6.12 13.95 5.07
CA PRO A 48 6.69 15.24 4.73
C PRO A 48 7.22 15.12 3.31
N ILE A 49 6.51 15.76 2.38
CA ILE A 49 6.92 15.88 1.01
C ILE A 49 8.14 16.78 1.14
N ALA A 50 9.33 16.18 1.20
CA ALA A 50 10.55 16.90 0.96
C ALA A 50 10.26 17.77 -0.26
N ASP A 51 10.43 19.08 -0.13
CA ASP A 51 10.03 20.10 -1.09
C ASP A 51 10.86 19.89 -2.37
N ARG A 52 10.51 18.84 -3.11
CA ARG A 52 11.15 18.46 -4.36
C ARG A 52 10.46 19.35 -5.37
N ASN A 53 11.08 20.51 -5.61
CA ASN A 53 10.64 21.51 -6.59
C ASN A 53 10.37 20.93 -8.00
N PHE A 54 10.81 19.70 -8.24
CA PHE A 54 10.63 18.92 -9.46
C PHE A 54 9.36 18.06 -9.49
N ILE A 55 8.69 17.79 -8.37
CA ILE A 55 7.42 17.05 -8.39
C ILE A 55 6.31 17.96 -8.92
N LYS A 56 5.64 17.52 -9.99
CA LYS A 56 4.53 18.25 -10.63
C LYS A 56 3.26 17.41 -10.58
N ASN A 57 2.14 18.08 -10.41
CA ASN A 57 0.80 17.50 -10.57
C ASN A 57 0.17 18.07 -11.84
N VAL A 58 -0.39 17.20 -12.68
CA VAL A 58 -1.02 17.58 -13.94
C VAL A 58 -2.32 16.81 -14.13
N GLU A 59 -3.33 17.50 -14.65
CA GLU A 59 -4.58 16.89 -15.06
C GLU A 59 -4.66 16.80 -16.59
N GLY A 60 -5.27 15.72 -17.07
CA GLY A 60 -5.45 15.48 -18.49
C GLY A 60 -6.11 14.15 -18.79
N THR A 61 -6.06 13.77 -20.06
CA THR A 61 -6.59 12.50 -20.56
C THR A 61 -5.43 11.55 -20.85
N ILE A 62 -5.50 10.33 -20.32
CA ILE A 62 -4.59 9.24 -20.68
C ILE A 62 -4.93 8.81 -22.10
N ASN A 63 -4.01 9.03 -23.05
CA ASN A 63 -4.18 8.60 -24.43
C ASN A 63 -3.78 7.14 -24.63
N HIS A 64 -2.72 6.73 -23.93
CA HIS A 64 -2.15 5.39 -24.05
C HIS A 64 -1.38 5.03 -22.78
N ILE A 65 -1.38 3.75 -22.43
CA ILE A 65 -0.63 3.23 -21.31
C ILE A 65 -0.08 1.84 -21.64
N ASP A 66 1.20 1.61 -21.38
CA ASP A 66 1.85 0.32 -21.56
C ASP A 66 2.60 -0.09 -20.29
N LEU A 67 3.39 -1.17 -20.36
CA LEU A 67 4.09 -1.73 -19.20
C LEU A 67 5.06 -0.76 -18.51
N ASN A 68 5.56 0.26 -19.22
CA ASN A 68 6.62 1.13 -18.74
C ASN A 68 6.31 2.62 -18.92
N THR A 69 5.26 2.97 -19.65
CA THR A 69 4.99 4.34 -20.05
C THR A 69 3.51 4.70 -19.92
N VAL A 70 3.27 5.97 -19.66
CA VAL A 70 1.96 6.60 -19.79
C VAL A 70 2.09 7.82 -20.68
N VAL A 71 1.23 7.88 -21.69
CA VAL A 71 1.09 9.02 -22.58
C VAL A 71 -0.22 9.72 -22.25
N MET A 72 -0.13 11.01 -21.91
CA MET A 72 -1.30 11.82 -21.62
C MET A 72 -1.27 13.15 -22.38
N THR A 73 -2.45 13.70 -22.61
CA THR A 73 -2.64 15.07 -23.09
C THR A 73 -3.19 15.88 -21.93
N THR A 74 -2.44 16.86 -21.46
CA THR A 74 -2.86 17.73 -20.37
C THR A 74 -4.05 18.60 -20.78
N ASN A 75 -4.75 19.17 -19.80
CA ASN A 75 -5.84 20.13 -20.05
C ASN A 75 -5.38 21.41 -20.78
N THR A 76 -4.06 21.67 -20.83
CA THR A 76 -3.46 22.76 -21.62
C THR A 76 -3.12 22.35 -23.06
N GLY A 77 -3.44 21.11 -23.46
CA GLY A 77 -3.13 20.57 -24.79
C GLY A 77 -1.70 20.05 -24.97
N ARG A 78 -0.87 20.08 -23.92
CA ARG A 78 0.51 19.57 -23.97
C ARG A 78 0.49 18.05 -23.87
N ARG A 79 1.22 17.37 -24.75
CA ARG A 79 1.48 15.94 -24.63
C ARG A 79 2.61 15.69 -23.62
N LEU A 80 2.39 14.77 -22.69
CA LEU A 80 3.38 14.23 -21.76
C LEU A 80 3.60 12.75 -22.05
N ASN A 81 4.86 12.33 -21.98
CA ASN A 81 5.28 10.94 -22.10
C ASN A 81 6.12 10.63 -20.86
N LEU A 82 5.56 9.86 -19.94
CA LEU A 82 6.17 9.61 -18.63
C LEU A 82 6.49 8.13 -18.51
N THR A 83 7.59 7.82 -17.84
CA THR A 83 8.05 6.44 -17.62
C THR A 83 7.76 5.97 -16.20
N PHE A 84 7.70 4.66 -15.97
CA PHE A 84 7.62 4.09 -14.62
C PHE A 84 9.02 3.75 -14.10
N SER A 85 9.38 4.35 -12.98
CA SER A 85 10.64 4.00 -12.31
C SER A 85 10.56 2.59 -11.69
N LYS A 86 11.72 1.97 -11.45
CA LYS A 86 11.83 0.68 -10.74
C LYS A 86 11.24 0.71 -9.31
N LYS A 87 11.03 1.91 -8.73
CA LYS A 87 10.43 2.07 -7.40
C LYS A 87 8.91 1.88 -7.40
N GLY A 88 8.32 1.71 -8.57
CA GLY A 88 6.90 1.44 -8.77
C GLY A 88 6.08 2.72 -8.75
N VAL A 89 5.19 2.85 -9.72
CA VAL A 89 4.13 3.86 -9.74
C VAL A 89 2.90 3.31 -9.02
N SER A 90 2.19 4.16 -8.29
CA SER A 90 0.89 3.79 -7.71
C SER A 90 -0.23 4.19 -8.67
N PHE A 91 -1.21 3.30 -8.86
CA PHE A 91 -2.41 3.58 -9.64
C PHE A 91 -3.62 3.52 -8.71
N MET A 92 -4.43 4.56 -8.73
CA MET A 92 -5.61 4.70 -7.89
C MET A 92 -6.82 5.06 -8.75
N LYS A 93 -7.99 4.54 -8.41
CA LYS A 93 -9.26 4.92 -9.01
C LYS A 93 -10.11 5.68 -8.01
N GLN A 94 -10.67 6.81 -8.43
CA GLN A 94 -11.70 7.50 -7.67
C GLN A 94 -13.02 6.74 -7.77
N GLN A 95 -13.63 6.47 -6.64
CA GLN A 95 -14.95 5.86 -6.54
C GLN A 95 -15.83 6.74 -5.69
N LYS A 96 -16.91 7.24 -6.28
CA LYS A 96 -17.93 8.00 -5.54
C LYS A 96 -18.81 7.01 -4.78
N GLN A 97 -18.86 7.16 -3.46
CA GLN A 97 -19.72 6.38 -2.58
C GLN A 97 -21.15 6.94 -2.57
N GLU A 98 -22.12 6.14 -2.10
CA GLU A 98 -23.54 6.52 -2.06
C GLU A 98 -23.80 7.76 -1.19
N ASP A 99 -22.97 7.97 -0.16
CA ASP A 99 -22.99 9.13 0.74
C ASP A 99 -22.34 10.38 0.11
N GLY A 100 -21.80 10.27 -1.10
CA GLY A 100 -21.12 11.35 -1.83
C GLY A 100 -19.62 11.47 -1.57
N ASN A 101 -19.04 10.65 -0.67
CA ASN A 101 -17.61 10.66 -0.40
C ASN A 101 -16.80 10.07 -1.57
N ILE A 102 -15.55 10.53 -1.73
CA ILE A 102 -14.61 9.97 -2.71
C ILE A 102 -13.70 8.97 -1.98
N LEU A 103 -13.76 7.71 -2.39
CA LEU A 103 -12.81 6.68 -2.01
C LEU A 103 -11.74 6.53 -3.08
N LEU A 104 -10.48 6.43 -2.67
CA LEU A 104 -9.37 6.08 -3.56
C LEU A 104 -9.03 4.60 -3.38
N THR A 105 -9.27 3.81 -4.42
CA THR A 105 -9.00 2.37 -4.43
C THR A 105 -7.77 2.09 -5.29
N LYS A 106 -6.81 1.31 -4.77
CA LYS A 106 -5.64 0.89 -5.54
C LYS A 106 -6.07 -0.05 -6.68
N ILE A 107 -5.59 0.22 -7.88
CA ILE A 107 -5.86 -0.58 -9.07
C ILE A 107 -4.55 -1.03 -9.72
N GLY A 108 -4.63 -2.00 -10.62
CA GLY A 108 -3.53 -2.40 -11.49
C GLY A 108 -3.43 -1.52 -12.74
N LEU A 109 -2.27 -1.57 -13.39
CA LEU A 109 -2.01 -0.90 -14.67
C LEU A 109 -3.05 -1.26 -15.74
N LEU A 110 -3.39 -2.56 -15.84
CA LEU A 110 -4.31 -3.09 -16.85
C LEU A 110 -5.78 -2.75 -16.58
N ASP A 111 -6.10 -2.22 -15.40
CA ASP A 111 -7.45 -1.79 -15.05
C ASP A 111 -7.75 -0.37 -15.55
N ILE A 112 -6.75 0.32 -16.13
CA ILE A 112 -6.87 1.67 -16.67
C ILE A 112 -7.25 1.57 -18.15
N ALA A 113 -8.46 2.04 -18.47
CA ALA A 113 -8.87 2.18 -19.86
C ALA A 113 -8.17 3.38 -20.52
N GLU A 114 -7.92 3.28 -21.82
CA GLU A 114 -7.50 4.43 -22.63
C GLU A 114 -8.62 5.49 -22.68
N ASN A 115 -8.22 6.74 -22.92
CA ASN A 115 -9.07 7.92 -23.00
C ASN A 115 -9.79 8.28 -21.69
N GLN A 116 -9.23 7.90 -20.55
CA GLN A 116 -9.74 8.28 -19.23
C GLN A 116 -9.09 9.57 -18.72
N GLU A 117 -9.86 10.37 -18.00
CA GLU A 117 -9.31 11.51 -17.27
C GLU A 117 -8.48 11.02 -16.07
N ALA A 118 -7.34 11.67 -15.86
CA ALA A 118 -6.46 11.36 -14.75
C ALA A 118 -5.76 12.60 -14.20
N ASN A 119 -5.39 12.52 -12.94
CA ASN A 119 -4.42 13.39 -12.30
C ASN A 119 -3.13 12.59 -12.07
N ILE A 120 -2.01 13.09 -12.58
CA ILE A 120 -0.70 12.45 -12.46
C ILE A 120 0.23 13.32 -11.63
N GLN A 121 0.87 12.68 -10.66
CA GLN A 121 2.06 13.20 -9.99
C GLN A 121 3.30 12.58 -10.63
N TYR A 122 4.23 13.41 -11.10
CA TYR A 122 5.48 12.95 -11.71
C TYR A 122 6.67 13.81 -11.28
N ASP A 123 7.85 13.23 -11.37
CA ASP A 123 9.12 13.95 -11.21
C ASP A 123 9.53 14.55 -12.56
N SER A 124 9.52 15.89 -12.67
CA SER A 124 9.86 16.58 -13.91
C SER A 124 11.35 16.63 -14.23
N GLU A 125 12.22 16.22 -13.30
CA GLU A 125 13.66 16.09 -13.58
C GLU A 125 13.94 14.78 -14.34
N THR A 126 13.20 13.72 -14.02
CA THR A 126 13.42 12.37 -14.58
C THR A 126 12.33 11.90 -15.54
N ASP A 127 11.24 12.66 -15.70
CA ASP A 127 10.03 12.27 -16.42
C ASP A 127 9.45 10.93 -15.92
N GLU A 128 9.56 10.67 -14.62
CA GLU A 128 9.06 9.45 -13.98
C GLU A 128 7.72 9.70 -13.28
N ALA A 129 6.69 8.91 -13.65
CA ALA A 129 5.41 8.92 -12.97
C ALA A 129 5.52 8.29 -11.58
N MET A 130 4.89 8.92 -10.59
CA MET A 130 4.90 8.49 -9.19
C MET A 130 3.52 8.00 -8.74
N LEU A 131 2.47 8.72 -9.13
CA LEU A 131 1.08 8.40 -8.82
C LEU A 131 0.19 8.76 -10.01
N ILE A 132 -0.73 7.87 -10.36
CA ILE A 132 -1.77 8.10 -11.35
C ILE A 132 -3.12 7.87 -10.68
N VAL A 133 -3.96 8.90 -10.65
CA VAL A 133 -5.32 8.85 -10.13
C VAL A 133 -6.30 9.00 -11.29
N VAL A 134 -7.05 7.94 -11.58
CA VAL A 134 -8.06 7.93 -12.64
C VAL A 134 -9.42 8.30 -12.07
N LYS A 135 -10.16 9.17 -12.78
CA LYS A 135 -11.50 9.63 -12.38
C LYS A 135 -12.61 8.67 -12.79
#